data_AF-A0A803PX89-F1
#
_entry.id   AF-A0A803PX89-F1
#
_cell.length_a   1.000
_cell.length_b   1.000
_cell.length_c   1.000
_cell.angle_alpha   90.00
_cell.angle_beta   90.00
_cell.angle_gamma   90.00
#
_symmetry.space_group_name_H-M   'P 1'
#
loop_
_entity.id
_entity.type
_entity.pdbx_description
1 polymer ?
#
loop_
_entity_poly.entity_id
_entity_poly.type
_entity_poly.pdbx_seq_one_letter_code
_entity_poly.pdbx_strand_id
1 'polypeptide(L)'
;MDIVPLMAANAGNSERPAISSLDAPPILAVEPCREHLGVHPCDKRRSISEYQYLFPAVDFSLIESDEDVLWNATVRETKEEVAARGLKFLNWLWTRQEKEIAIVTHSGFLFHTLKVCGDDCHPLVKKEIGKHFANCELRSMVIIDKSMAGSDPSTTNYPGKIPSGLDHPSDAADDKNLENGSSNS
;
A
#
# COMPACT_ATOMS: atom_id res chain seq x y z
N MET A 1 -14.31 22.99 11.15
CA MET A 1 -13.75 22.73 9.82
C MET A 1 -14.60 21.63 9.21
N ASP A 2 -15.11 21.84 8.01
CA ASP A 2 -15.88 20.80 7.33
C ASP A 2 -14.94 19.61 7.06
N ILE A 3 -15.26 18.46 7.65
CA ILE A 3 -14.48 17.24 7.46
C ILE A 3 -14.76 16.76 6.04
N VAL A 4 -13.77 16.87 5.15
CA VAL A 4 -13.86 16.34 3.79
C VAL A 4 -13.93 14.81 3.85
N PRO A 5 -14.75 14.15 3.03
CA PRO A 5 -14.84 12.69 3.07
C PRO A 5 -13.53 12.04 2.60
N LEU A 6 -13.20 10.87 3.14
CA LEU A 6 -12.11 10.06 2.61
C LEU A 6 -12.43 9.56 1.20
N MET A 7 -13.68 9.19 0.95
CA MET A 7 -14.19 8.78 -0.34
C MET A 7 -15.55 9.42 -0.58
N ALA A 8 -15.74 10.06 -1.72
CA ALA A 8 -17.03 10.63 -2.13
C ALA A 8 -18.08 9.53 -2.34
N ALA A 9 -19.36 9.90 -2.19
CA ALA A 9 -20.46 8.97 -2.47
C ALA A 9 -20.43 8.53 -3.94
N ASN A 10 -20.70 7.24 -4.18
CA ASN A 10 -20.68 6.60 -5.49
C ASN A 10 -19.33 6.74 -6.24
N ALA A 11 -18.21 6.92 -5.53
CA ALA A 11 -16.90 6.97 -6.16
C ALA A 11 -16.65 5.72 -7.00
N GLY A 12 -16.22 5.90 -8.25
CA GLY A 12 -15.97 4.81 -9.19
C GLY A 12 -17.21 3.97 -9.56
N ASN A 13 -18.42 4.52 -9.45
CA ASN A 13 -19.70 3.79 -9.67
C ASN A 13 -19.89 2.61 -8.71
N SER A 14 -19.44 2.78 -7.45
CA SER A 14 -19.50 1.72 -6.43
C SER A 14 -20.84 1.58 -5.72
N GLU A 15 -21.78 2.52 -5.92
CA GLU A 15 -23.04 2.65 -5.18
C GLU A 15 -22.86 2.79 -3.65
N ARG A 16 -21.63 3.04 -3.18
CA ARG A 16 -21.33 3.20 -1.75
C ARG A 16 -21.61 4.62 -1.27
N PRO A 17 -22.07 4.79 -0.01
CA PRO A 17 -22.12 6.11 0.61
C PRO A 17 -20.71 6.69 0.76
N ALA A 18 -20.63 8.00 1.01
CA ALA A 18 -19.36 8.64 1.31
C ALA A 18 -18.72 8.01 2.58
N ILE A 19 -17.41 7.84 2.57
CA ILE A 19 -16.64 7.37 3.72
C ILE A 19 -16.05 8.59 4.43
N SER A 20 -16.26 8.68 5.74
CA SER A 20 -15.71 9.76 6.56
C SER A 20 -14.18 9.65 6.65
N SER A 21 -13.49 10.80 6.68
CA SER A 21 -12.08 10.87 7.07
C SER A 21 -11.88 11.11 8.57
N LEU A 22 -12.97 11.17 9.35
CA LEU A 22 -12.89 11.29 10.80
C LEU A 22 -12.07 10.13 11.37
N ASP A 23 -11.09 10.46 12.20
CA ASP A 23 -10.16 9.51 12.83
C ASP A 23 -9.28 8.71 11.87
N ALA A 24 -9.24 9.06 10.58
CA ALA A 24 -8.31 8.46 9.62
C ALA A 24 -6.88 9.01 9.85
N PRO A 25 -5.83 8.18 9.69
CA PRO A 25 -4.47 8.70 9.62
C PRO A 25 -4.29 9.57 8.35
N PRO A 26 -3.23 10.39 8.27
CA PRO A 26 -2.86 11.03 7.01
C PRO A 26 -2.66 9.98 5.91
N ILE A 27 -3.30 10.15 4.76
CA ILE A 27 -3.17 9.25 3.60
C ILE A 27 -2.49 10.00 2.48
N LEU A 28 -1.37 9.47 2.03
CA LEU A 28 -0.50 10.08 1.03
C LEU A 28 -0.40 9.16 -0.18
N ALA A 29 -0.74 9.69 -1.36
CA ALA A 29 -0.58 8.99 -2.63
C ALA A 29 0.81 9.28 -3.22
N VAL A 30 1.54 8.23 -3.60
CA VAL A 30 2.85 8.36 -4.25
C VAL A 30 2.97 7.41 -5.44
N GLU A 31 3.58 7.90 -6.52
CA GLU A 31 3.81 7.13 -7.76
C GLU A 31 4.75 5.91 -7.61
N PRO A 32 5.84 5.96 -6.82
CA PRO A 32 6.86 4.90 -6.84
C PRO A 32 6.38 3.51 -6.39
N CYS A 33 5.27 3.40 -5.66
CA CYS A 33 4.72 2.12 -5.18
C CYS A 33 3.53 1.60 -6.01
N ARG A 34 3.39 2.02 -7.27
CA ARG A 34 2.41 1.45 -8.21
C ARG A 34 2.82 0.05 -8.67
N GLU A 35 1.86 -0.72 -9.21
CA GLU A 35 2.13 -1.96 -9.95
C GLU A 35 3.12 -1.72 -11.11
N HIS A 36 3.55 -2.78 -11.78
CA HIS A 36 4.26 -2.69 -13.05
C HIS A 36 3.58 -1.71 -14.02
N LEU A 37 4.37 -0.84 -14.63
CA LEU A 37 3.86 0.21 -15.50
C LEU A 37 3.80 -0.23 -16.97
N GLY A 38 2.81 0.30 -17.69
CA GLY A 38 2.69 0.20 -19.15
C GLY A 38 1.99 -1.05 -19.68
N VAL A 39 1.60 -1.03 -20.96
CA VAL A 39 0.84 -2.05 -21.72
C VAL A 39 -0.56 -2.36 -21.17
N HIS A 40 -0.69 -2.72 -19.90
CA HIS A 40 -1.95 -3.09 -19.28
C HIS A 40 -2.74 -1.84 -18.87
N PRO A 41 -3.95 -1.62 -19.41
CA PRO A 41 -4.73 -0.43 -19.09
C PRO A 41 -5.13 -0.31 -17.62
N CYS A 42 -5.24 -1.43 -16.89
CA CYS A 42 -5.52 -1.41 -15.45
C CYS A 42 -4.40 -0.79 -14.62
N ASP A 43 -3.17 -0.76 -15.15
CA ASP A 43 -2.02 -0.16 -14.50
C ASP A 43 -1.90 1.34 -14.82
N LYS A 44 -2.73 1.85 -15.74
CA LYS A 44 -2.83 3.29 -16.04
C LYS A 44 -3.79 3.94 -15.04
N ARG A 45 -3.31 4.97 -14.37
CA ARG A 45 -4.15 5.75 -13.45
C ARG A 45 -4.97 6.80 -14.21
N ARG A 46 -6.06 7.26 -13.60
CA ARG A 46 -6.81 8.44 -14.06
C ARG A 46 -6.07 9.73 -13.67
N SER A 47 -6.61 10.88 -14.06
CA SER A 47 -6.00 12.15 -13.69
C SER A 47 -6.07 12.39 -12.18
N ILE A 48 -5.13 13.17 -11.66
CA ILE A 48 -5.11 13.51 -10.23
C ILE A 48 -6.33 14.35 -9.86
N SER A 49 -6.76 15.23 -10.75
CA SER A 49 -7.96 16.06 -10.59
C SER A 49 -9.22 15.20 -10.41
N GLU A 50 -9.34 14.10 -11.16
CA GLU A 50 -10.43 13.14 -10.96
C GLU A 50 -10.32 12.43 -9.61
N TYR A 51 -9.12 11.99 -9.20
CA TYR A 51 -8.95 11.35 -7.90
C TYR A 51 -9.15 12.29 -6.72
N GLN A 52 -8.73 13.55 -6.80
CA GLN A 52 -8.96 14.55 -5.75
C GLN A 52 -10.45 14.78 -5.53
N TYR A 53 -11.26 14.76 -6.60
CA TYR A 53 -12.71 14.83 -6.48
C TYR A 53 -13.29 13.59 -5.79
N LEU A 54 -12.79 12.39 -6.13
CA LEU A 54 -13.28 11.12 -5.59
C LEU A 54 -12.78 10.84 -4.16
N PHE A 55 -11.59 11.32 -3.79
CA PHE A 55 -10.90 11.03 -2.54
C PHE A 55 -10.31 12.31 -1.92
N PRO A 56 -11.14 13.28 -1.50
CA PRO A 56 -10.67 14.62 -1.17
C PRO A 56 -9.83 14.70 0.11
N ALA A 57 -9.83 13.67 0.97
CA ALA A 57 -8.93 13.60 2.13
C ALA A 57 -7.56 12.99 1.83
N VAL A 58 -7.31 12.48 0.62
CA VAL A 58 -6.01 11.92 0.22
C VAL A 58 -5.09 13.05 -0.26
N ASP A 59 -3.86 13.08 0.25
CA ASP A 59 -2.84 14.01 -0.18
C ASP A 59 -2.17 13.49 -1.47
N PHE A 60 -2.29 14.27 -2.55
CA PHE A 60 -1.67 14.01 -3.86
C PHE A 60 -0.51 14.98 -4.16
N SER A 61 -0.06 15.77 -3.19
CA SER A 61 0.93 16.85 -3.38
C SER A 61 2.30 16.39 -3.89
N LEU A 62 2.63 15.10 -3.73
CA LEU A 62 3.88 14.51 -4.24
C LEU A 62 3.78 14.02 -5.70
N ILE A 63 2.62 14.16 -6.34
CA ILE A 63 2.43 13.79 -7.74
C ILE A 63 2.53 15.05 -8.60
N GLU A 64 3.54 15.10 -9.46
CA GLU A 64 3.88 16.30 -10.23
C GLU A 64 2.96 16.57 -11.43
N SER A 65 2.40 15.52 -12.02
CA SER A 65 1.60 15.59 -13.26
C SER A 65 0.17 15.14 -13.01
N ASP A 66 -0.79 15.92 -13.50
CA ASP A 66 -2.21 15.53 -13.48
C ASP A 66 -2.44 14.26 -14.31
N GLU A 67 -1.86 14.17 -15.49
CA GLU A 67 -1.91 12.99 -16.36
C GLU A 67 -0.89 11.90 -15.96
N ASP A 68 -1.18 10.65 -16.31
CA ASP A 68 -0.29 9.52 -16.08
C ASP A 68 0.84 9.46 -17.11
N VAL A 69 1.91 10.19 -16.84
CA VAL A 69 3.12 10.26 -17.69
C VAL A 69 4.04 9.05 -17.53
N LEU A 70 3.86 8.24 -16.48
CA LEU A 70 4.71 7.08 -16.20
C LEU A 70 4.24 5.83 -16.94
N TRP A 71 2.95 5.73 -17.27
CA TRP A 71 2.41 4.61 -18.01
C TRP A 71 2.63 4.76 -19.52
N ASN A 72 3.10 3.69 -20.17
CA ASN A 72 3.34 3.66 -21.62
C ASN A 72 2.49 2.57 -22.29
N ALA A 73 1.81 2.87 -23.40
CA ALA A 73 0.92 1.92 -24.06
C ALA A 73 1.63 0.73 -24.73
N THR A 74 2.92 0.87 -25.08
CA THR A 74 3.67 -0.10 -25.88
C THR A 74 4.86 -0.72 -25.14
N VAL A 75 5.37 -0.04 -24.11
CA VAL A 75 6.52 -0.50 -23.33
C VAL A 75 6.05 -0.92 -21.95
N ARG A 76 6.28 -2.19 -21.61
CA ARG A 76 6.06 -2.74 -20.27
C ARG A 76 7.34 -2.53 -19.45
N GLU A 77 7.18 -2.02 -18.24
CA GLU A 77 8.27 -1.95 -17.27
C GLU A 77 8.83 -3.35 -16.99
N THR A 78 10.15 -3.46 -17.05
CA THR A 78 10.86 -4.70 -16.76
C THR A 78 10.86 -4.99 -15.26
N LYS A 79 11.10 -6.26 -14.88
CA LYS A 79 11.15 -6.67 -13.46
C LYS A 79 12.29 -5.96 -12.72
N GLU A 80 13.38 -5.72 -13.42
CA GLU A 80 14.57 -5.02 -12.94
C GLU A 80 14.26 -3.53 -12.72
N GLU A 81 13.51 -2.89 -13.61
CA GLU A 81 13.04 -1.51 -13.43
C GLU A 81 12.06 -1.40 -12.25
N VAL A 82 11.12 -2.34 -12.11
CA VAL A 82 10.22 -2.39 -10.94
C VAL A 82 11.03 -2.50 -9.64
N ALA A 83 12.00 -3.42 -9.59
CA ALA A 83 12.85 -3.59 -8.41
C ALA A 83 13.66 -2.31 -8.11
N ALA A 84 14.23 -1.67 -9.13
CA ALA A 84 14.98 -0.42 -8.96
C ALA A 84 14.08 0.73 -8.47
N ARG A 85 12.85 0.85 -9.00
CA ARG A 85 11.85 1.80 -8.55
C ARG A 85 11.41 1.52 -7.11
N GLY A 86 11.22 0.24 -6.77
CA GLY A 86 10.92 -0.20 -5.42
C GLY A 86 12.01 0.14 -4.40
N LEU A 87 13.29 0.00 -4.76
CA LEU A 87 14.40 0.41 -3.90
C LEU A 87 14.42 1.93 -3.68
N LYS A 88 14.14 2.73 -4.72
CA LYS A 88 13.98 4.18 -4.58
C LYS A 88 12.82 4.52 -3.64
N PHE A 89 11.71 3.81 -3.74
CA PHE A 89 10.56 3.96 -2.84
C PHE A 89 10.94 3.64 -1.39
N LEU A 90 11.63 2.52 -1.13
CA LEU A 90 12.07 2.15 0.22
C LEU A 90 13.07 3.17 0.80
N ASN A 91 13.99 3.69 -0.03
CA ASN A 91 14.90 4.77 0.38
C ASN A 91 14.15 6.07 0.70
N TRP A 92 13.11 6.41 -0.04
CA TRP A 92 12.26 7.56 0.28
C TRP A 92 11.46 7.32 1.57
N LEU A 93 10.90 6.11 1.74
CA LEU A 93 10.17 5.70 2.93
C LEU A 93 11.05 5.84 4.19
N TRP A 94 12.33 5.54 4.06
CA TRP A 94 13.32 5.71 5.12
C TRP A 94 13.49 7.16 5.62
N THR A 95 13.16 8.14 4.78
CA THR A 95 13.26 9.57 5.15
C THR A 95 12.01 10.10 5.85
N ARG A 96 10.98 9.25 6.00
CA ARG A 96 9.74 9.61 6.67
C ARG A 96 9.94 9.73 8.18
N GLN A 97 9.28 10.73 8.77
CA GLN A 97 9.26 10.94 10.21
C GLN A 97 8.33 9.95 10.93
N GLU A 98 7.36 9.37 10.20
CA GLU A 98 6.41 8.41 10.74
C GLU A 98 7.09 7.07 11.07
N LYS A 99 6.79 6.51 12.26
CA LYS A 99 7.37 5.22 12.71
C LYS A 99 6.56 4.00 12.27
N GLU A 100 5.24 4.16 12.19
CA GLU A 100 4.31 3.12 11.77
C GLU A 100 3.64 3.58 10.48
N ILE A 101 3.96 2.92 9.37
CA ILE A 101 3.46 3.29 8.05
C ILE A 101 2.78 2.08 7.43
N ALA A 102 1.50 2.23 7.09
CA ALA A 102 0.78 1.26 6.27
C ALA A 102 1.02 1.58 4.79
N ILE A 103 1.49 0.60 4.03
CA ILE A 103 1.71 0.73 2.59
C ILE A 103 0.65 -0.11 1.88
N VAL A 104 -0.23 0.54 1.13
CA VAL A 104 -1.25 -0.13 0.30
C VAL A 104 -0.76 -0.10 -1.13
N THR A 105 -0.47 -1.28 -1.69
CA THR A 105 0.16 -1.43 -3.00
C THR A 105 -0.22 -2.79 -3.62
N HIS A 106 0.48 -3.20 -4.67
CA HIS A 106 0.19 -4.36 -5.47
C HIS A 106 1.21 -5.49 -5.26
N SER A 107 0.76 -6.73 -5.46
CA SER A 107 1.58 -7.91 -5.20
C SER A 107 2.77 -8.05 -6.14
N GLY A 108 2.67 -7.60 -7.39
CA GLY A 108 3.78 -7.62 -8.35
C GLY A 108 4.91 -6.68 -7.92
N PHE A 109 4.56 -5.44 -7.59
CA PHE A 109 5.49 -4.46 -7.03
C PHE A 109 6.21 -4.99 -5.78
N LEU A 110 5.46 -5.49 -4.79
CA LEU A 110 6.02 -6.04 -3.55
C LEU A 110 6.96 -7.21 -3.83
N PHE A 111 6.55 -8.15 -4.68
CA PHE A 111 7.34 -9.35 -4.97
C PHE A 111 8.69 -9.01 -5.60
N HIS A 112 8.73 -8.15 -6.61
CA HIS A 112 9.99 -7.80 -7.28
C HIS A 112 10.88 -6.92 -6.41
N THR A 113 10.31 -6.00 -5.65
CA THR A 113 11.04 -5.11 -4.74
C THR A 113 11.65 -5.86 -3.56
N LEU A 114 10.87 -6.69 -2.87
CA LEU A 114 11.34 -7.37 -1.66
C LEU A 114 12.30 -8.52 -1.96
N LYS A 115 12.24 -9.11 -3.17
CA LYS A 115 13.16 -10.17 -3.59
C LYS A 115 14.61 -9.70 -3.69
N VAL A 116 14.84 -8.42 -3.94
CA VAL A 116 16.19 -7.81 -3.97
C VAL A 116 16.62 -7.25 -2.61
N CYS A 117 15.81 -7.44 -1.56
CA CYS A 117 16.10 -7.01 -0.20
C CYS A 117 16.46 -8.21 0.70
N GLY A 118 17.02 -7.93 1.87
CA GLY A 118 17.23 -8.93 2.93
C GLY A 118 18.37 -9.92 2.68
N ASP A 119 19.37 -9.54 1.89
CA ASP A 119 20.61 -10.32 1.70
C ASP A 119 21.38 -10.54 3.00
N ASP A 120 21.18 -9.66 3.97
CA ASP A 120 21.76 -9.65 5.30
C ASP A 120 20.81 -10.25 6.37
N CYS A 121 19.67 -10.78 5.96
CA CYS A 121 18.69 -11.39 6.84
C CYS A 121 18.88 -12.92 6.92
N HIS A 122 18.35 -13.54 7.98
CA HIS A 122 18.33 -15.00 8.10
C HIS A 122 17.60 -15.62 6.89
N PRO A 123 18.04 -16.77 6.34
CA PRO A 123 17.42 -17.36 5.14
C PRO A 123 15.90 -17.56 5.22
N LEU A 124 15.37 -17.84 6.41
CA LEU A 124 13.93 -17.94 6.64
C LEU A 124 13.21 -16.59 6.48
N VAL A 125 13.81 -15.49 6.96
CA VAL A 125 13.26 -14.14 6.78
C VAL A 125 13.29 -13.78 5.30
N LYS A 126 14.40 -14.02 4.62
CA LYS A 126 14.53 -13.79 3.17
C LYS A 126 13.50 -14.59 2.36
N LYS A 127 13.25 -15.84 2.75
CA LYS A 127 12.20 -16.67 2.16
C LYS A 127 10.81 -16.09 2.40
N GLU A 128 10.54 -15.58 3.61
CA GLU A 128 9.23 -15.04 3.97
C GLU A 128 8.90 -13.74 3.22
N ILE A 129 9.82 -12.77 3.23
CA ILE A 129 9.61 -11.48 2.55
C ILE A 129 9.48 -11.65 1.03
N GLY A 130 10.09 -12.69 0.46
CA GLY A 130 10.04 -12.99 -0.97
C GLY A 130 8.79 -13.75 -1.43
N LYS A 131 7.85 -14.08 -0.54
CA LYS A 131 6.57 -14.70 -0.94
C LYS A 131 5.65 -13.68 -1.59
N HIS A 132 4.92 -14.12 -2.61
CA HIS A 132 3.79 -13.36 -3.14
C HIS A 132 2.77 -13.06 -2.03
N PHE A 133 2.19 -11.87 -2.12
CA PHE A 133 1.09 -11.45 -1.26
C PHE A 133 -0.24 -11.88 -1.88
N ALA A 134 -1.13 -12.44 -1.07
CA ALA A 134 -2.52 -12.67 -1.43
C ALA A 134 -3.32 -11.35 -1.43
N ASN A 135 -4.56 -11.40 -1.94
CA ASN A 135 -5.43 -10.24 -1.94
C ASN A 135 -5.75 -9.81 -0.49
N CYS A 136 -5.67 -8.50 -0.24
CA CYS A 136 -5.84 -7.92 1.09
C CYS A 136 -4.95 -8.55 2.19
N GLU A 137 -3.84 -9.19 1.83
CA GLU A 137 -2.89 -9.71 2.81
C GLU A 137 -2.13 -8.55 3.46
N LEU A 138 -2.16 -8.50 4.79
CA LEU A 138 -1.27 -7.66 5.59
C LEU A 138 0.00 -8.46 5.92
N ARG A 139 1.17 -7.81 5.83
CA ARG A 139 2.41 -8.37 6.36
C ARG A 139 3.20 -7.29 7.05
N SER A 140 3.31 -7.42 8.37
CA SER A 140 4.11 -6.51 9.18
C SER A 140 5.61 -6.72 8.96
N MET A 141 6.35 -5.64 8.70
CA MET A 141 7.80 -5.65 8.50
C MET A 141 8.48 -4.54 9.30
N VAL A 142 9.71 -4.79 9.72
CA VAL A 142 10.55 -3.80 10.40
C VAL A 142 11.75 -3.50 9.53
N ILE A 143 11.94 -2.23 9.20
CA ILE A 143 13.14 -1.75 8.51
C ILE A 143 14.12 -1.24 9.58
N ILE A 144 15.37 -1.69 9.55
CA ILE A 144 16.34 -1.47 10.63
C ILE A 144 17.51 -0.63 10.13
N ASP A 145 17.86 0.40 10.90
CA ASP A 145 19.06 1.21 10.65
C ASP A 145 20.25 0.50 11.29
N LYS A 146 21.15 -0.04 10.48
CA LYS A 146 22.38 -0.64 10.98
C LYS A 146 23.49 0.38 11.22
N SER A 147 23.32 1.63 10.79
CA SER A 147 24.33 2.69 10.93
C SER A 147 24.38 3.32 12.33
N MET A 148 23.41 2.99 13.21
CA MET A 148 23.29 3.54 14.58
C MET A 148 23.27 5.08 14.66
N ALA A 149 22.89 5.77 13.58
CA ALA A 149 23.10 7.22 13.45
C ALA A 149 21.94 8.09 13.98
N GLY A 150 20.80 7.52 14.41
CA GLY A 150 19.60 8.29 14.74
C GLY A 150 19.09 8.12 16.17
N SER A 151 18.78 9.23 16.84
CA SER A 151 18.04 9.27 18.12
C SER A 151 16.89 10.27 18.02
N ASP A 152 15.92 10.02 17.13
CA ASP A 152 14.79 10.93 16.92
C ASP A 152 13.55 10.57 17.76
N PRO A 153 12.87 11.58 18.34
CA PRO A 153 11.66 11.38 19.14
C PRO A 153 10.52 10.78 18.29
N SER A 154 9.65 9.99 18.93
CA SER A 154 8.53 9.33 18.25
C SER A 154 7.40 10.28 17.92
N THR A 155 7.01 10.34 16.64
CA THR A 155 5.72 10.89 16.21
C THR A 155 4.82 9.75 15.74
N THR A 156 3.72 9.50 16.46
CA THR A 156 2.63 8.65 16.00
C THR A 156 1.46 9.54 15.61
N ASN A 157 1.09 9.56 14.34
CA ASN A 157 0.01 10.41 13.83
C ASN A 157 -1.35 9.69 13.79
N TYR A 158 -1.44 8.49 14.37
CA TYR A 158 -2.66 7.69 14.43
C TYR A 158 -2.96 7.29 15.89
N PRO A 159 -4.13 7.65 16.44
CA PRO A 159 -4.50 7.30 17.81
C PRO A 159 -5.11 5.88 17.92
N GLY A 160 -5.44 5.25 16.79
CA GLY A 160 -5.95 3.89 16.80
C GLY A 160 -4.83 2.90 17.18
N LYS A 161 -5.15 2.00 18.09
CA LYS A 161 -4.22 0.94 18.52
C LYS A 161 -3.94 -0.01 17.35
N ILE A 162 -2.77 -0.64 17.36
CA ILE A 162 -2.48 -1.78 16.48
C ILE A 162 -3.60 -2.82 16.68
N PRO A 163 -4.33 -3.23 15.61
CA PRO A 163 -5.38 -4.24 15.72
C PRO A 163 -4.84 -5.51 16.36
N SER A 164 -5.56 -6.06 17.35
CA SER A 164 -5.19 -7.32 17.97
C SER A 164 -5.51 -8.49 17.02
N GLY A 165 -4.52 -9.27 16.60
CA GLY A 165 -4.73 -10.45 15.77
C GLY A 165 -3.48 -10.83 14.96
N LEU A 166 -3.54 -12.00 14.31
CA LEU A 166 -2.58 -12.37 13.28
C LEU A 166 -2.97 -11.69 11.96
N ASP A 167 -1.96 -11.24 11.21
CA ASP A 167 -2.14 -10.73 9.86
C ASP A 167 -2.63 -11.87 8.96
N HIS A 168 -3.90 -11.84 8.55
CA HIS A 168 -4.51 -12.88 7.71
C HIS A 168 -5.03 -12.27 6.39
N PRO A 169 -4.90 -12.99 5.26
CA PRO A 169 -5.48 -12.57 3.99
C PRO A 169 -7.01 -12.63 4.02
N SER A 170 -7.68 -11.89 3.14
CA SER A 170 -9.16 -11.84 3.10
C SER A 170 -9.79 -13.23 2.95
N ASP A 171 -9.15 -14.08 2.17
CA ASP A 171 -9.71 -15.39 1.80
C ASP A 171 -9.63 -16.39 2.97
N ALA A 172 -8.82 -16.11 3.99
CA ALA A 172 -8.79 -16.88 5.24
C ALA A 172 -9.97 -16.55 6.18
N ALA A 173 -10.74 -15.49 5.89
CA ALA A 173 -11.95 -15.16 6.64
C ALA A 173 -13.17 -16.00 6.22
N ASP A 174 -13.17 -16.54 4.98
CA ASP A 174 -14.29 -17.30 4.43
C ASP A 174 -14.42 -18.71 5.04
N ASP A 175 -13.33 -19.30 5.54
CA ASP A 175 -13.35 -20.64 6.16
C ASP A 175 -14.11 -20.67 7.50
N LYS A 176 -14.30 -19.53 8.17
CA LYS A 176 -15.04 -19.49 9.45
C LYS A 176 -16.57 -19.55 9.31
N ASN A 177 -17.11 -19.39 8.11
CA ASN A 177 -18.56 -19.44 7.88
C ASN A 177 -19.07 -20.82 7.42
N LEU A 178 -18.19 -21.78 7.15
CA LEU A 178 -18.58 -23.11 6.65
C LEU A 178 -18.63 -24.21 7.72
N GLU A 179 -18.06 -24.01 8.91
CA GLU A 179 -18.08 -25.03 9.98
C GLU A 179 -19.32 -25.02 10.89
N ASN A 180 -20.22 -24.03 10.80
CA ASN A 180 -21.45 -23.97 11.62
C ASN A 180 -22.72 -24.46 10.93
N GLY A 181 -22.60 -25.15 9.79
CA GLY A 181 -23.74 -25.53 8.94
C GLY A 181 -24.07 -27.03 8.85
N SER A 182 -23.62 -27.88 9.78
CA SER A 182 -23.99 -29.30 9.75
C SER A 182 -24.16 -29.89 11.14
N SER A 183 -25.38 -29.81 11.66
CA SER A 183 -25.93 -30.72 12.67
C SER A 183 -27.47 -30.68 12.64
N ASN A 184 -28.06 -31.83 12.27
CA ASN A 184 -29.39 -32.34 12.59
C ASN A 184 -30.64 -31.69 11.97
N SER A 185 -31.13 -32.27 10.86
CA SER A 185 -32.29 -33.19 10.84
C SER A 185 -32.44 -33.82 9.45
#